data_AF-A0A1H0IL09-F1
#
_entry.id   AF-A0A1H0IL09-F1
#
_cell.length_a   1.000
_cell.length_b   1.000
_cell.length_c   1.000
_cell.angle_alpha   90.00
_cell.angle_beta   90.00
_cell.angle_gamma   90.00
#
_symmetry.space_group_name_H-M   'P 1'
#
loop_
_entity.id
_entity.type
_entity.pdbx_description
1 polymer ?
#
loop_
_entity_poly.entity_id
_entity_poly.type
_entity_poly.pdbx_seq_one_letter_code
_entity_poly.pdbx_strand_id
1 'polypeptide(L)'
;MKKIYSAVLLLLLIVIGTIFYQQHQLIDSYRELLYGQLSVIQKPTERILAFQETAEQYDEEQRDRLLEPLVNAFSDIYNFTGGGLQMEQHIRELYFGEYKDTKGNYADSIHDYEEATTSEEREQAHIRLQEQYEAYEEFLKKAETELVEPFE
;
A
#
# COMPACT_ATOMS: atom_id res chain seq x y z
N MET A 1 -16.21 -13.67 54.20
CA MET A 1 -15.34 -14.43 53.27
C MET A 1 -15.93 -14.53 51.86
N LYS A 2 -17.06 -15.20 51.61
CA LYS A 2 -17.67 -15.34 50.24
C LYS A 2 -17.81 -14.02 49.45
N LYS A 3 -18.29 -12.94 50.08
CA LYS A 3 -18.45 -11.62 49.44
C LYS A 3 -17.11 -10.99 48.99
N ILE A 4 -16.03 -11.24 49.73
CA ILE A 4 -14.69 -10.75 49.40
C ILE A 4 -14.13 -11.53 48.20
N TYR A 5 -14.32 -12.85 48.17
CA TYR A 5 -13.95 -13.68 47.02
C TYR A 5 -14.70 -13.27 45.75
N SER A 6 -16.00 -12.97 45.85
CA SER A 6 -16.79 -12.47 44.71
C SER A 6 -16.31 -11.11 44.21
N ALA A 7 -15.94 -10.20 45.12
CA ALA A 7 -15.40 -8.88 44.75
C ALA A 7 -14.03 -9.00 44.06
N VAL A 8 -13.14 -9.87 44.56
CA VAL A 8 -11.83 -10.13 43.94
C VAL A 8 -11.99 -10.80 42.57
N LEU A 9 -12.92 -11.74 42.43
CA LEU A 9 -13.21 -12.40 41.15
C LEU A 9 -13.75 -11.40 40.11
N LEU A 10 -14.66 -10.51 40.51
CA LEU A 10 -15.18 -9.46 39.63
C LEU A 10 -14.06 -8.52 39.16
N LEU A 11 -13.17 -8.13 40.07
CA LEU A 11 -12.05 -7.25 39.76
C LEU A 11 -11.05 -7.93 38.80
N LEU A 12 -10.79 -9.23 38.99
CA LEU A 12 -10.00 -10.03 38.04
C LEU A 12 -10.64 -10.09 36.64
N LEU A 13 -11.96 -10.31 36.55
CA LEU A 13 -12.65 -10.34 35.26
C LEU A 13 -12.57 -8.99 34.53
N ILE A 14 -12.68 -7.87 35.26
CA ILE A 14 -12.54 -6.52 34.68
C ILE A 14 -11.11 -6.31 34.15
N VAL A 15 -10.10 -6.70 34.92
CA VAL A 15 -8.69 -6.59 34.49
C VAL A 15 -8.44 -7.42 33.24
N ILE A 16 -8.90 -8.68 33.23
CA ILE A 16 -8.77 -9.57 32.07
C ILE A 16 -9.48 -8.98 30.84
N GLY A 17 -10.71 -8.49 31.00
CA GLY A 17 -11.45 -7.84 29.92
C GLY A 17 -10.74 -6.59 29.38
N THR A 18 -10.12 -5.81 30.25
CA THR A 18 -9.34 -4.62 29.86
C THR A 18 -8.10 -5.00 29.05
N ILE A 19 -7.40 -6.07 29.45
CA ILE A 19 -6.23 -6.58 28.71
C ILE A 19 -6.65 -7.05 27.31
N PHE A 20 -7.72 -7.83 27.19
CA PHE A 20 -8.22 -8.28 25.89
C PHE A 20 -8.63 -7.10 24.99
N TYR A 21 -9.30 -6.09 25.56
CA TYR A 21 -9.67 -4.89 24.82
C TYR A 21 -8.44 -4.13 24.30
N GLN A 22 -7.42 -3.93 25.14
CA GLN A 22 -6.17 -3.27 24.72
C GLN A 22 -5.42 -4.08 23.65
N GLN A 23 -5.36 -5.41 23.79
CA GLN A 23 -4.75 -6.26 22.78
C GLN A 23 -5.48 -6.18 21.44
N HIS A 24 -6.81 -6.18 21.45
CA HIS A 24 -7.61 -6.02 20.25
C HIS A 24 -7.32 -4.68 19.54
N GLN A 25 -7.35 -3.57 20.28
CA GLN A 25 -7.02 -2.24 19.73
C GLN A 25 -5.61 -2.17 19.13
N LEU A 26 -4.63 -2.82 19.75
CA LEU A 26 -3.26 -2.87 19.25
C LEU A 26 -3.16 -3.66 17.94
N ILE A 27 -3.89 -4.78 17.83
CA ILE A 27 -3.95 -5.59 16.61
C ILE A 27 -4.59 -4.78 15.48
N ASP A 28 -5.72 -4.12 15.73
CA ASP A 28 -6.42 -3.32 14.71
C ASP A 28 -5.53 -2.18 14.22
N SER A 29 -4.91 -1.43 15.15
CA SER A 29 -3.97 -0.34 14.82
C SER A 29 -2.78 -0.84 14.00
N TYR A 30 -2.28 -2.04 14.30
CA TYR A 30 -1.17 -2.64 13.56
C TYR A 30 -1.60 -3.03 12.13
N ARG A 31 -2.78 -3.61 11.96
CA ARG A 31 -3.30 -4.01 10.65
C ARG A 31 -3.63 -2.80 9.77
N GLU A 32 -4.21 -1.74 10.33
CA GLU A 32 -4.41 -0.46 9.64
C GLU A 32 -3.08 0.12 9.16
N LEU A 33 -2.04 0.09 10.00
CA LEU A 33 -0.70 0.54 9.62
C LEU A 33 -0.12 -0.30 8.47
N LEU A 34 -0.30 -1.62 8.49
CA LEU A 34 0.14 -2.51 7.41
C LEU A 34 -0.57 -2.20 6.10
N TYR A 35 -1.89 -2.06 6.12
CA TYR A 35 -2.66 -1.67 4.94
C TYR A 35 -2.19 -0.32 4.40
N GLY A 36 -1.96 0.66 5.28
CA GLY A 36 -1.39 1.95 4.90
C GLY A 36 -0.03 1.84 4.20
N GLN A 37 0.82 0.88 4.58
CA GLN A 37 2.08 0.64 3.89
C GLN A 37 1.91 -0.01 2.50
N LEU A 38 0.88 -0.83 2.32
CA LEU A 38 0.55 -1.40 1.01
C LEU A 38 0.04 -0.29 0.08
N SER A 39 -0.99 0.45 0.50
CA SER A 39 -1.70 1.40 -0.38
C SER A 39 -0.89 2.63 -0.79
N VAL A 40 0.09 3.05 0.02
CA VAL A 40 0.77 4.35 -0.18
C VAL A 40 1.50 4.47 -1.53
N ILE A 41 1.90 3.36 -2.17
CA ILE A 41 2.55 3.41 -3.48
C ILE A 41 1.60 3.73 -4.63
N GLN A 42 0.29 3.54 -4.46
CA GLN A 42 -0.68 3.84 -5.53
C GLN A 42 -0.72 5.32 -5.90
N LYS A 43 -0.65 6.20 -4.91
CA LYS A 43 -0.84 7.65 -5.12
C LYS A 43 0.18 8.28 -6.08
N PRO A 44 1.50 8.04 -5.96
CA PRO A 44 2.44 8.53 -6.97
C PRO A 44 2.22 7.86 -8.34
N THR A 45 1.86 6.57 -8.38
CA THR A 45 1.56 5.87 -9.65
C THR A 45 0.34 6.45 -10.37
N GLU A 46 -0.76 6.71 -9.65
CA GLU A 46 -1.97 7.35 -10.17
C GLU A 46 -1.66 8.71 -10.81
N ARG A 47 -0.77 9.49 -10.20
CA ARG A 47 -0.36 10.80 -10.75
C ARG A 47 0.41 10.67 -12.07
N ILE A 48 1.24 9.64 -12.21
CA ILE A 48 1.97 9.35 -13.45
C ILE A 48 0.99 8.92 -14.54
N LEU A 49 0.00 8.06 -14.20
CA LEU A 49 -1.06 7.67 -15.12
C LEU A 49 -1.87 8.88 -15.59
N ALA A 50 -2.31 9.74 -14.67
CA ALA A 50 -3.06 10.95 -15.00
C ALA A 50 -2.25 11.96 -15.82
N PHE A 51 -0.93 12.02 -15.62
CA PHE A 51 -0.06 12.88 -16.41
C PHE A 51 -0.08 12.47 -17.89
N GLN A 52 -0.04 11.18 -18.20
CA GLN A 52 -0.05 10.68 -19.58
C GLN A 52 -1.28 11.14 -20.38
N GLU A 53 -2.47 11.22 -19.75
CA GLU A 53 -3.69 11.72 -20.41
C GLU A 53 -3.54 13.16 -20.97
N THR A 54 -2.58 13.92 -20.43
CA THR A 54 -2.29 15.30 -20.85
C THR A 54 -0.91 15.46 -21.48
N ALA A 55 -0.08 14.40 -21.50
CA ALA A 55 1.32 14.46 -21.90
C ALA A 55 1.53 14.88 -23.35
N GLU A 56 0.59 14.54 -24.24
CA GLU A 56 0.63 14.92 -25.66
C GLU A 56 0.44 16.43 -25.90
N GLN A 57 -0.04 17.18 -24.91
CA GLN A 57 -0.21 18.64 -25.00
C GLN A 57 1.11 19.39 -24.84
N TYR A 58 2.14 18.71 -24.33
CA TYR A 58 3.45 19.28 -24.04
C TYR A 58 4.48 18.85 -25.07
N ASP A 59 5.43 19.74 -25.37
CA ASP A 59 6.66 19.36 -26.04
C ASP A 59 7.53 18.46 -25.15
N GLU A 60 8.57 17.87 -25.73
CA GLU A 60 9.45 16.91 -25.05
C GLU A 60 10.12 17.52 -23.80
N GLU A 61 10.70 18.73 -23.91
CA GLU A 61 11.37 19.39 -22.78
C GLU A 61 10.38 19.75 -21.66
N GLN A 62 9.16 20.17 -22.00
CA GLN A 62 8.11 20.42 -21.02
C GLN A 62 7.64 19.13 -20.36
N ARG A 63 7.47 18.06 -21.14
CA ARG A 63 7.04 16.76 -20.64
C ARG A 63 8.05 16.21 -19.63
N ASP A 64 9.33 16.20 -19.97
CA ASP A 64 10.39 15.69 -19.10
C ASP A 64 10.45 16.46 -17.78
N ARG A 65 10.40 17.80 -17.84
CA ARG A 65 10.38 18.65 -16.64
C ARG A 65 9.16 18.43 -15.74
N LEU A 66 8.03 18.03 -16.30
CA LEU A 66 6.80 17.76 -15.55
C LEU A 66 6.73 16.32 -15.05
N LEU A 67 7.34 15.38 -15.77
CA LEU A 67 7.43 13.97 -15.42
C LEU A 67 8.45 13.71 -14.31
N GLU A 68 9.64 14.33 -14.39
CA GLU A 68 10.72 14.18 -13.42
C GLU A 68 10.26 14.29 -11.94
N PRO A 69 9.50 15.33 -11.52
CA PRO A 69 9.05 15.41 -10.12
C PRO A 69 8.05 14.29 -9.74
N LEU A 70 7.30 13.73 -10.69
CA LEU A 70 6.39 12.61 -10.43
C LEU A 70 7.16 11.30 -10.23
N VAL A 71 8.16 11.05 -11.08
CA VAL A 71 9.05 9.88 -10.97
C VAL A 71 9.89 9.95 -9.70
N ASN A 72 10.37 11.13 -9.33
CA ASN A 72 11.07 11.35 -8.06
C ASN A 72 10.16 11.05 -6.85
N ALA A 73 8.92 11.53 -6.86
CA ALA A 73 7.96 11.23 -5.80
C ALA A 73 7.63 9.73 -5.70
N PHE A 74 7.51 9.04 -6.85
CA PHE A 74 7.38 7.58 -6.87
C PHE A 74 8.61 6.91 -6.26
N SER A 75 9.82 7.32 -6.65
CA SER A 75 11.08 6.72 -6.20
C SER A 75 11.30 6.89 -4.70
N ASP A 76 10.97 8.06 -4.14
CA ASP A 76 10.99 8.28 -2.69
C ASP A 76 10.08 7.27 -1.98
N ILE A 77 8.83 7.16 -2.41
CA ILE A 77 7.86 6.23 -1.82
C ILE A 77 8.32 4.77 -2.02
N TYR A 78 8.79 4.40 -3.21
CA TYR A 78 9.33 3.08 -3.50
C TYR A 78 10.44 2.69 -2.52
N ASN A 79 11.35 3.61 -2.17
CA ASN A 79 12.46 3.28 -1.28
C ASN A 79 12.04 3.20 0.21
N PHE A 80 10.98 3.90 0.61
CA PHE A 80 10.59 3.99 2.03
C PHE A 80 9.47 3.04 2.46
N THR A 81 8.87 2.28 1.54
CA THR A 81 7.68 1.48 1.83
C THR A 81 7.92 -0.03 1.84
N GLY A 82 7.08 -0.76 2.59
CA GLY A 82 7.12 -2.23 2.67
C GLY A 82 7.94 -2.84 3.80
N GLY A 83 8.67 -2.02 4.59
CA GLY A 83 9.47 -2.52 5.69
C GLY A 83 8.66 -3.23 6.79
N GLY A 84 7.44 -2.78 7.05
CA GLY A 84 6.55 -3.37 8.05
C GLY A 84 6.00 -4.75 7.67
N LEU A 85 5.91 -5.05 6.37
CA LEU A 85 5.37 -6.32 5.84
C LEU A 85 6.27 -7.52 6.13
N GLN A 86 7.54 -7.30 6.48
CA GLN A 86 8.49 -8.36 6.81
C GLN A 86 8.47 -8.74 8.30
N MET A 87 7.82 -7.94 9.15
CA MET A 87 7.92 -8.06 10.60
C MET A 87 7.10 -9.24 11.16
N GLU A 88 6.00 -9.60 10.50
CA GLU A 88 5.15 -10.73 10.89
C GLU A 88 5.17 -11.80 9.81
N GLN A 89 5.40 -13.05 10.20
CA GLN A 89 5.53 -14.18 9.26
C GLN A 89 4.26 -14.39 8.43
N HIS A 90 3.08 -14.34 9.05
CA HIS A 90 1.81 -14.56 8.36
C HIS A 90 1.54 -13.47 7.32
N ILE A 91 1.75 -12.21 7.69
CA ILE A 91 1.63 -11.05 6.79
C ILE A 91 2.62 -11.14 5.63
N ARG A 92 3.85 -11.57 5.92
CA ARG A 92 4.87 -11.76 4.89
C ARG A 92 4.48 -12.85 3.89
N GLU A 93 3.92 -13.96 4.36
CA GLU A 93 3.48 -15.07 3.50
C GLU A 93 2.30 -14.68 2.61
N LEU A 94 1.41 -13.82 3.10
CA LEU A 94 0.20 -13.42 2.37
C LEU A 94 0.41 -12.23 1.43
N TYR A 95 1.09 -11.18 1.86
CA TYR A 95 1.06 -9.88 1.16
C TYR A 95 2.41 -9.43 0.62
N PHE A 96 3.53 -9.84 1.24
CA PHE A 96 4.84 -9.29 0.89
C PHE A 96 5.29 -9.65 -0.53
N GLY A 97 4.99 -10.87 -1.00
CA GLY A 97 5.33 -11.32 -2.35
C GLY A 97 4.67 -10.45 -3.41
N GLU A 98 3.33 -10.44 -3.42
CA GLU A 98 2.53 -9.64 -4.34
C GLU A 98 2.94 -8.16 -4.30
N TYR A 99 3.05 -7.59 -3.09
CA TYR A 99 3.47 -6.21 -2.92
C TYR A 99 4.83 -5.90 -3.56
N LYS A 100 5.83 -6.75 -3.27
CA LYS A 100 7.19 -6.56 -3.79
C LYS A 100 7.21 -6.67 -5.32
N ASP A 101 6.46 -7.62 -5.87
CA ASP A 101 6.39 -7.83 -7.31
C ASP A 101 5.69 -6.65 -7.99
N THR A 102 4.57 -6.16 -7.46
CA THR A 102 3.92 -4.93 -7.95
C THR A 102 4.87 -3.74 -7.91
N LYS A 103 5.59 -3.54 -6.79
CA LYS A 103 6.57 -2.45 -6.69
C LYS A 103 7.58 -2.50 -7.82
N GLY A 104 8.16 -3.69 -8.07
CA GLY A 104 9.11 -3.90 -9.16
C GLY A 104 8.48 -3.57 -10.51
N ASN A 105 7.30 -4.12 -10.78
CA ASN A 105 6.58 -3.93 -12.02
C ASN A 105 6.25 -2.45 -12.31
N TYR A 106 5.83 -1.69 -11.29
CA TYR A 106 5.64 -0.25 -11.40
C TYR A 106 6.94 0.48 -11.74
N ALA A 107 8.02 0.15 -11.04
CA ALA A 107 9.32 0.78 -11.29
C ALA A 107 9.80 0.52 -12.72
N ASP A 108 9.67 -0.71 -13.20
CA ASP A 108 10.03 -1.09 -14.57
C ASP A 108 9.18 -0.34 -15.60
N SER A 109 7.85 -0.28 -15.40
CA SER A 109 6.95 0.39 -16.36
C SER A 109 7.12 1.92 -16.37
N ILE A 110 7.42 2.52 -15.22
CA ILE A 110 7.71 3.96 -15.11
C ILE A 110 9.06 4.27 -15.77
N HIS A 111 10.05 3.40 -15.58
CA HIS A 111 11.35 3.54 -16.22
C HIS A 111 11.24 3.42 -17.75
N ASP A 112 10.53 2.41 -18.26
CA ASP A 112 10.24 2.27 -19.69
C ASP A 112 9.54 3.52 -20.25
N TYR A 113 8.64 4.12 -19.48
CA TYR A 113 7.94 5.34 -19.86
C TYR A 113 8.88 6.55 -19.94
N GLU A 114 9.82 6.68 -18.99
CA GLU A 114 10.84 7.74 -18.98
C GLU A 114 11.83 7.61 -20.13
N GLU A 115 12.25 6.38 -20.47
CA GLU A 115 13.22 6.13 -21.56
C GLU A 115 12.59 6.11 -22.96
N ALA A 116 11.27 6.12 -23.07
CA ALA A 116 10.56 5.96 -24.33
C ALA A 116 10.75 7.16 -25.28
N THR A 117 11.43 6.89 -26.39
CA THR A 117 11.75 7.88 -27.44
C THR A 117 10.59 8.13 -28.41
N THR A 118 9.66 7.18 -28.51
CA THR A 118 8.51 7.26 -29.41
C THR A 118 7.18 7.34 -28.67
N SER A 119 6.13 7.81 -29.34
CA SER A 119 4.78 7.84 -28.76
C SER A 119 4.22 6.43 -28.54
N GLU A 120 4.55 5.50 -29.42
CA GLU A 120 4.11 4.11 -29.32
C GLU A 120 4.73 3.41 -28.09
N GLU A 121 6.03 3.61 -27.85
CA GLU A 121 6.70 3.08 -26.65
C GLU A 121 6.09 3.64 -25.36
N ARG A 122 5.82 4.95 -25.32
CA ARG A 122 5.14 5.59 -24.16
C ARG A 122 3.76 5.03 -23.93
N GLU A 123 2.97 4.86 -24.98
CA GLU A 123 1.63 4.29 -24.88
C GLU A 123 1.67 2.85 -24.37
N GLN A 124 2.61 2.04 -24.86
CA GLN A 124 2.77 0.66 -24.37
C GLN A 124 3.20 0.61 -22.90
N ALA A 125 4.12 1.49 -22.48
CA ALA A 125 4.54 1.58 -21.08
C ALA A 125 3.37 2.05 -20.18
N HIS A 126 2.56 2.99 -20.67
CA HIS A 126 1.36 3.47 -19.99
C HIS A 126 0.31 2.36 -19.81
N ILE A 127 -0.01 1.62 -20.87
CA ILE A 127 -0.95 0.49 -20.81
C ILE A 127 -0.47 -0.54 -19.78
N ARG A 128 0.81 -0.92 -19.79
CA ARG A 128 1.38 -1.84 -18.79
C ARG A 128 1.24 -1.30 -17.37
N LEU A 129 1.56 -0.02 -17.15
CA LEU A 129 1.45 0.60 -15.85
C LEU A 129 -0.01 0.64 -15.37
N GLN A 130 -0.96 0.90 -16.27
CA GLN A 130 -2.39 0.91 -15.98
C GLN A 130 -2.90 -0.49 -15.61
N GLU A 131 -2.55 -1.53 -16.39
CA GLU A 131 -2.94 -2.92 -16.09
C GLU A 131 -2.42 -3.36 -14.71
N GLN A 132 -1.18 -3.01 -14.39
CA GLN A 132 -0.60 -3.30 -13.07
C GLN A 132 -1.27 -2.48 -11.95
N TYR A 133 -1.68 -1.24 -12.25
CA TYR A 133 -2.39 -0.39 -11.29
C TYR A 133 -3.76 -0.99 -10.94
N GLU A 134 -4.52 -1.42 -11.95
CA GLU A 134 -5.82 -2.07 -11.79
C GLU A 134 -5.71 -3.40 -11.04
N ALA A 135 -4.74 -4.24 -11.40
CA ALA A 135 -4.48 -5.51 -10.70
C ALA A 135 -4.14 -5.27 -9.21
N TYR A 136 -3.34 -4.24 -8.93
CA TYR A 136 -2.97 -3.91 -7.56
C TYR A 136 -4.12 -3.29 -6.76
N GLU A 137 -5.02 -2.54 -7.40
CA GLU A 137 -6.28 -2.10 -6.76
C GLU A 137 -7.12 -3.29 -6.28
N GLU A 138 -7.22 -4.35 -7.07
CA GLU A 138 -7.94 -5.57 -6.66
C GLU A 138 -7.27 -6.26 -5.48
N PHE A 139 -5.93 -6.32 -5.49
CA PHE A 139 -5.16 -6.83 -4.36
C PHE A 139 -5.41 -5.99 -3.09
N LEU A 140 -5.37 -4.66 -3.20
CA LEU A 140 -5.58 -3.78 -2.07
C LEU A 140 -7.00 -3.88 -1.51
N LYS A 141 -8.03 -4.01 -2.36
CA LYS A 141 -9.40 -4.25 -1.88
C LYS A 141 -9.48 -5.52 -1.02
N LYS A 142 -8.84 -6.61 -1.45
CA LYS A 142 -8.79 -7.85 -0.65
C LYS A 142 -8.03 -7.62 0.67
N ALA A 143 -6.89 -6.94 0.61
CA ALA A 143 -6.10 -6.63 1.79
C ALA A 143 -6.85 -5.71 2.77
N GLU A 144 -7.65 -4.77 2.28
CA GLU A 144 -8.49 -3.90 3.12
C GLU A 144 -9.52 -4.71 3.90
N THR A 145 -10.25 -5.60 3.22
CA THR A 145 -11.23 -6.48 3.87
C THR A 145 -10.58 -7.43 4.89
N GLU A 146 -9.37 -7.92 4.64
CA GLU A 146 -8.71 -8.88 5.55
C GLU A 146 -7.96 -8.21 6.72
N LEU A 147 -7.45 -6.99 6.51
CA LEU A 147 -6.64 -6.27 7.49
C LEU A 147 -7.43 -5.21 8.26
N VAL A 148 -8.34 -4.49 7.60
CA VAL A 148 -8.99 -3.30 8.18
C VAL A 148 -10.43 -3.58 8.59
N GLU A 149 -11.18 -4.37 7.81
CA GLU A 149 -12.57 -4.67 8.16
C GLU A 149 -12.64 -5.61 9.39
N PRO A 150 -13.54 -5.34 10.35
CA PRO A 150 -13.75 -6.24 11.46
C PRO A 150 -14.28 -7.58 10.93
N PHE A 151 -13.64 -8.69 11.30
CA PHE A 151 -14.18 -10.03 11.09
C PHE A 151 -15.57 -10.10 11.76
N GLU A 152 -16.63 -10.16 10.96
CA GLU A 152 -18.01 -10.39 11.45
C GLU A 152 -18.18 -11.77 12.12
#